data_AF-A0A2L1J6B5-F1
#
_entry.id   AF-A0A2L1J6B5-F1
#
_cell.length_a   1.000
_cell.length_b   1.000
_cell.length_c   1.000
_cell.angle_alpha   90.00
_cell.angle_beta   90.00
_cell.angle_gamma   90.00
#
_symmetry.space_group_name_H-M   'P 1'
#
loop_
_entity.id
_entity.type
_entity.pdbx_description
1 polymer ?
#
loop_
_entity_poly.entity_id
_entity_poly.type
_entity_poly.pdbx_seq_one_letter_code
_entity_poly.pdbx_strand_id
1 'polypeptide(L)'
;MSFLKNAWSNRKKKKTWAELNDWALAFIGAPSFLVGSFYLWVVSTTTPDLLILSRDHGLPLKAILAFAFLGGLALSAWFFLNIARRCGELLYERNFK
;
A
#
# COMPACT_ATOMS: atom_id res chain seq x y z
N MET A 1 -1.44 -2.04 35.43
CA MET A 1 -2.10 -2.80 34.34
C MET A 1 -3.44 -2.22 33.86
N SER A 2 -4.06 -1.22 34.53
CA SER A 2 -5.34 -0.63 34.07
C SER A 2 -5.19 0.39 32.93
N PHE A 3 -4.03 1.05 32.81
CA PHE A 3 -3.80 2.09 31.81
C PHE A 3 -3.77 1.57 30.37
N LEU A 4 -3.19 0.38 30.14
CA LEU A 4 -3.15 -0.27 28.82
C LEU A 4 -4.54 -0.74 28.36
N LYS A 5 -5.38 -1.20 29.29
CA LYS A 5 -6.75 -1.65 28.99
C LYS A 5 -7.65 -0.46 28.61
N ASN A 6 -7.46 0.68 29.26
CA ASN A 6 -8.20 1.91 28.98
C ASN A 6 -7.78 2.56 27.64
N ALA A 7 -6.50 2.47 27.26
CA ALA A 7 -6.02 2.93 25.96
C ALA A 7 -6.60 2.10 24.79
N TRP A 8 -6.85 0.80 25.02
CA TRP A 8 -7.46 -0.07 24.00
C TRP A 8 -8.97 0.12 23.89
N SER A 9 -9.64 0.35 25.02
CA SER A 9 -11.09 0.61 25.11
C SER A 9 -11.51 1.98 24.54
N ASN A 10 -10.67 3.01 24.70
CA ASN A 10 -10.93 4.37 24.23
C ASN A 10 -10.43 4.66 22.79
N ARG A 11 -10.20 3.64 21.97
CA ARG A 11 -10.15 3.87 20.52
C ARG A 11 -11.56 4.28 20.09
N LYS A 12 -11.86 5.59 20.15
CA LYS A 12 -12.98 6.22 19.45
C LYS A 12 -13.12 5.48 18.14
N LYS A 13 -14.27 4.82 17.91
CA LYS A 13 -14.58 4.10 16.68
C LYS A 13 -14.02 4.95 15.55
N LYS A 14 -12.88 4.54 14.96
CA LYS A 14 -12.28 5.29 13.87
C LYS A 14 -13.40 5.40 12.86
N LYS A 15 -13.84 6.62 12.52
CA LYS A 15 -14.95 6.83 11.58
C LYS A 15 -14.76 5.85 10.43
N THR A 16 -15.62 4.85 10.39
CA THR A 16 -15.49 3.75 9.44
C THR A 16 -15.48 4.41 8.08
N TRP A 17 -14.61 4.01 7.16
CA TRP A 17 -14.52 4.58 5.81
C TRP A 17 -15.89 4.74 5.09
N ALA A 18 -16.92 4.03 5.56
CA ALA A 18 -18.33 4.17 5.21
C ALA A 18 -18.98 5.54 5.54
N GLU A 19 -18.51 6.28 6.55
CA GLU A 19 -19.05 7.60 6.92
C GLU A 19 -18.43 8.76 6.11
N LEU A 20 -17.40 8.50 5.30
CA LEU A 20 -16.80 9.54 4.47
C LEU A 20 -17.67 9.82 3.23
N ASN A 21 -17.64 11.09 2.80
CA ASN A 21 -18.30 11.54 1.57
C ASN A 21 -17.63 10.89 0.35
N ASP A 22 -18.40 10.61 -0.70
CA ASP A 22 -17.94 9.95 -1.93
C ASP A 22 -16.79 10.71 -2.60
N TRP A 23 -16.85 12.04 -2.58
CA TRP A 23 -15.76 12.91 -3.04
C TRP A 23 -14.47 12.79 -2.21
N ALA A 24 -14.58 12.62 -0.90
CA ALA A 24 -13.42 12.42 -0.02
C ALA A 24 -12.79 11.03 -0.25
N LEU A 25 -13.63 10.01 -0.51
CA LEU A 25 -13.16 8.68 -0.88
C LEU A 25 -12.42 8.69 -2.22
N ALA A 26 -12.96 9.37 -3.22
CA ALA A 26 -12.33 9.52 -4.53
C ALA A 26 -10.99 10.27 -4.42
N PHE A 27 -10.94 11.35 -3.62
CA PHE A 27 -9.74 12.15 -3.42
C PHE A 27 -8.64 11.41 -2.65
N ILE A 28 -8.98 10.39 -1.84
CA ILE A 28 -7.99 9.55 -1.17
C ILE A 28 -7.60 8.35 -2.05
N GLY A 29 -8.60 7.71 -2.68
CA GLY A 29 -8.43 6.52 -3.48
C GLY A 29 -7.63 6.77 -4.76
N ALA A 30 -7.88 7.87 -5.47
CA ALA A 30 -7.19 8.21 -6.72
C ALA A 30 -5.67 8.44 -6.56
N PRO A 31 -5.18 9.30 -5.66
CA PRO A 31 -3.74 9.43 -5.45
C PRO A 31 -3.12 8.15 -4.86
N SER A 32 -3.86 7.42 -4.01
CA SER A 32 -3.38 6.11 -3.53
C SER A 32 -3.20 5.12 -4.68
N PHE A 33 -4.13 5.11 -5.64
CA PHE A 33 -4.00 4.30 -6.84
C PHE A 33 -2.78 4.71 -7.66
N LEU A 34 -2.61 6.01 -7.93
CA LEU A 34 -1.47 6.52 -8.70
C LEU A 34 -0.13 6.17 -8.06
N VAL A 35 0.02 6.42 -6.75
CA VAL A 35 1.25 6.10 -6.01
C VAL A 35 1.48 4.58 -5.98
N GLY A 36 0.44 3.81 -5.71
CA GLY A 36 0.51 2.35 -5.67
C GLY A 36 0.91 1.75 -7.01
N SER A 37 0.28 2.19 -8.09
CA SER A 37 0.61 1.76 -9.46
C SER A 37 2.01 2.19 -9.88
N PHE A 38 2.44 3.40 -9.53
CA PHE A 38 3.80 3.87 -9.82
C PHE A 38 4.86 3.03 -9.12
N TYR A 39 4.70 2.77 -7.82
CA TYR A 39 5.64 1.89 -7.09
C TYR A 39 5.63 0.46 -7.62
N LEU A 40 4.45 -0.08 -7.96
CA LEU A 40 4.37 -1.40 -8.58
C LEU A 40 5.08 -1.45 -9.93
N TRP A 41 4.96 -0.39 -10.73
CA TRP A 41 5.65 -0.27 -12.02
C TRP A 41 7.18 -0.23 -11.84
N VAL A 42 7.68 0.59 -10.91
CA VAL A 42 9.11 0.65 -10.60
C VAL A 42 9.64 -0.72 -10.16
N VAL A 43 8.89 -1.43 -9.31
CA VAL A 43 9.25 -2.78 -8.86
C VAL A 43 9.25 -3.75 -10.04
N SER A 44 8.22 -3.72 -10.89
CA SER A 44 8.09 -4.68 -12.00
C SER A 44 9.15 -4.48 -13.08
N THR A 45 9.59 -3.26 -13.33
CA THR A 45 10.67 -2.98 -14.30
C THR A 45 12.06 -3.25 -13.75
N THR A 46 12.29 -2.99 -12.45
CA THR A 46 13.65 -3.04 -11.87
C THR A 46 14.01 -4.41 -11.30
N THR A 47 13.02 -5.19 -10.82
CA THR A 47 13.26 -6.52 -10.25
C THR A 47 13.89 -7.52 -11.23
N PRO A 48 13.47 -7.59 -12.52
CA PRO A 48 14.08 -8.50 -13.49
C PRO A 48 15.58 -8.23 -13.70
N ASP A 49 15.95 -6.96 -13.87
CA ASP A 49 17.35 -6.56 -14.04
C ASP A 49 18.20 -6.91 -12.82
N LEU A 50 17.66 -6.69 -11.62
CA LEU A 50 18.35 -7.03 -10.38
C LEU A 50 18.51 -8.56 -10.22
N LEU A 51 17.53 -9.35 -10.65
CA LEU A 51 17.61 -10.82 -10.65
C LEU A 51 18.69 -11.33 -11.62
N ILE A 52 18.77 -10.77 -12.82
CA ILE A 52 19.79 -11.11 -13.81
C ILE A 52 21.18 -10.76 -13.26
N LEU A 53 21.36 -9.55 -12.74
CA LEU A 53 22.63 -9.11 -12.19
C LEU A 53 23.10 -9.96 -10.99
N SER A 54 22.16 -10.38 -10.15
CA SER A 54 22.43 -11.22 -8.98
C SER A 54 22.73 -12.67 -9.36
N ARG A 55 22.21 -13.15 -10.48
CA ARG A 55 22.55 -14.45 -11.05
C ARG A 55 23.99 -14.44 -11.58
N ASP A 56 24.39 -13.39 -12.28
CA ASP A 56 25.67 -13.33 -12.98
C ASP A 56 26.85 -12.99 -12.05
N HIS A 57 26.63 -12.14 -11.05
CA HIS A 57 27.68 -11.66 -10.13
C HIS A 57 27.54 -12.18 -8.68
N GLY A 58 26.58 -13.06 -8.43
CA GLY A 58 26.22 -13.50 -7.08
C GLY A 58 25.44 -12.43 -6.29
N LEU A 59 25.19 -12.68 -5.00
CA LEU A 59 24.52 -11.72 -4.11
C LEU A 59 25.53 -10.94 -3.24
N PRO A 60 26.12 -9.84 -3.73
CA PRO A 60 26.86 -8.93 -2.87
C PRO A 60 25.91 -8.22 -1.91
N LEU A 61 26.45 -7.70 -0.80
CA LEU A 61 25.67 -6.98 0.22
C LEU A 61 24.86 -5.80 -0.36
N LYS A 62 25.36 -5.16 -1.42
CA LYS A 62 24.64 -4.11 -2.17
C LYS A 62 23.39 -4.64 -2.89
N ALA A 63 23.44 -5.85 -3.45
CA ALA A 63 22.29 -6.46 -4.11
C ALA A 63 21.22 -6.85 -3.07
N ILE A 64 21.62 -7.35 -1.90
CA ILE A 64 20.70 -7.63 -0.79
C ILE A 64 19.96 -6.36 -0.36
N LEU A 65 20.67 -5.24 -0.22
CA LEU A 65 20.06 -3.95 0.11
C LEU A 65 19.11 -3.47 -0.99
N ALA A 66 19.46 -3.65 -2.27
CA ALA A 66 18.59 -3.31 -3.39
C ALA A 66 17.31 -4.16 -3.41
N PHE A 67 17.41 -5.48 -3.15
CA PHE A 67 16.24 -6.35 -3.00
C PHE A 67 15.37 -5.95 -1.82
N ALA A 68 15.97 -5.63 -0.67
CA ALA A 68 15.23 -5.16 0.49
C ALA A 68 14.49 -3.85 0.19
N PHE A 69 15.11 -2.92 -0.55
CA PHE A 69 14.49 -1.67 -0.96
C PHE A 69 13.34 -1.90 -1.95
N LEU A 70 13.53 -2.74 -2.98
CA LEU A 70 12.46 -3.11 -3.91
C LEU A 70 11.32 -3.86 -3.21
N GLY A 71 11.63 -4.73 -2.26
CA GLY A 71 10.64 -5.39 -1.41
C GLY A 71 9.83 -4.39 -0.58
N GLY A 72 10.49 -3.38 -0.02
CA GLY A 72 9.84 -2.27 0.67
C GLY A 72 8.91 -1.45 -0.24
N LEU A 73 9.34 -1.17 -1.47
CA LEU A 73 8.51 -0.51 -2.48
C LEU A 73 7.34 -1.39 -2.93
N ALA A 74 7.51 -2.70 -3.04
CA ALA A 74 6.44 -3.62 -3.39
C ALA A 74 5.38 -3.67 -2.28
N LEU A 75 5.81 -3.69 -1.01
CA LEU A 75 4.92 -3.63 0.15
C LEU A 75 4.17 -2.29 0.23
N SER A 76 4.84 -1.17 -0.04
CA SER A 76 4.18 0.13 -0.06
C SER A 76 3.17 0.22 -1.22
N ALA A 77 3.54 -0.24 -2.42
CA ALA A 77 2.64 -0.36 -3.56
C ALA A 77 1.38 -1.15 -3.20
N TRP A 78 1.57 -2.33 -2.61
CA TRP A 78 0.49 -3.21 -2.16
C TRP A 78 -0.43 -2.54 -1.14
N PHE A 79 0.14 -1.79 -0.19
CA PHE A 79 -0.64 -1.05 0.80
C PHE A 79 -1.50 0.02 0.16
N PHE A 80 -0.94 0.87 -0.70
CA PHE A 80 -1.67 1.93 -1.38
C PHE A 80 -2.74 1.39 -2.35
N LEU A 81 -2.44 0.31 -3.07
CA LEU A 81 -3.42 -0.34 -3.95
C LEU A 81 -4.59 -0.96 -3.17
N ASN A 82 -4.36 -1.52 -1.97
CA ASN A 82 -5.46 -2.00 -1.13
C ASN A 82 -6.34 -0.86 -0.63
N ILE A 83 -5.75 0.29 -0.28
CA ILE A 83 -6.53 1.49 0.08
C ILE A 83 -7.38 1.92 -1.12
N ALA A 84 -6.77 2.04 -2.30
CA ALA A 84 -7.48 2.41 -3.53
C ALA A 84 -8.61 1.44 -3.85
N ARG A 85 -8.35 0.12 -3.76
CA ARG A 85 -9.35 -0.92 -3.95
C ARG A 85 -10.51 -0.76 -2.97
N ARG A 86 -10.22 -0.54 -1.69
CA ARG A 86 -11.26 -0.38 -0.67
C ARG A 86 -12.12 0.87 -0.90
N CYS A 87 -11.51 1.98 -1.32
CA CYS A 87 -12.23 3.19 -1.71
C CYS A 87 -13.11 2.93 -2.95
N GLY A 88 -12.59 2.22 -3.95
CA GLY A 88 -13.34 1.85 -5.15
C GLY A 88 -14.54 0.94 -4.86
N GLU A 89 -14.37 -0.07 -4.00
CA GLU A 89 -15.46 -0.96 -3.56
C GLU A 89 -16.59 -0.16 -2.88
N LEU A 90 -16.25 0.73 -1.96
CA LEU A 90 -17.23 1.57 -1.26
C LEU A 90 -17.96 2.56 -2.18
N LEU A 91 -17.25 3.17 -3.14
CA LEU A 91 -17.85 4.03 -4.16
C LEU A 91 -18.78 3.24 -5.08
N TYR A 92 -18.37 2.04 -5.49
CA TYR A 92 -19.17 1.16 -6.34
C TYR A 92 -20.46 0.73 -5.64
N GLU A 93 -20.37 0.32 -4.36
CA GLU A 93 -21.54 -0.06 -3.56
C GLU A 93 -22.53 1.09 -3.34
N ARG A 94 -22.08 2.35 -3.33
CA ARG A 94 -22.96 3.51 -3.08
C ARG A 94 -23.61 4.08 -4.34
N ASN A 95 -22.94 3.95 -5.48
CA ASN A 95 -23.37 4.62 -6.72
C ASN A 95 -23.96 3.67 -7.77
N PHE A 96 -23.72 2.36 -7.66
CA PHE A 96 -24.12 1.37 -8.68
C PHE A 96 -24.85 0.14 -8.13
N LYS A 97 -24.99 0.00 -6.81
CA LYS A 97 -25.72 -1.10 -6.15
C LYS A 97 -26.85 -0.55 -5.29
#